data_AF-A0A8E2BAG1-F1
#
_entry.id   AF-A0A8E2BAG1-F1
#
_cell.length_a   1.000
_cell.length_b   1.000
_cell.length_c   1.000
_cell.angle_alpha   90.00
_cell.angle_beta   90.00
_cell.angle_gamma   90.00
#
_symmetry.space_group_name_H-M   'P 1'
#
loop_
_entity.id
_entity.type
_entity.pdbx_description
1 polymer ?
#
loop_
_entity_poly.entity_id
_entity_poly.type
_entity_poly.pdbx_seq_one_letter_code
_entity_poly.pdbx_strand_id
1 'polypeptide(L)'
;MTIHKRSIAALAGLLALSACGSLNPMALTKLAGLSPLEIAPEQISVAAVMPIPLRLRTGDVVLHFVMDAPAPYGPIDEKLPLEIVAGDNAPGVSASPSFERIQVARVAAADRARLAAAQAKARAFKATGRKDGKGSISVTIAGGCRDGAVNPGALSAEIYMRSNLDEQYFQLSSVNLRKLLPEDALARLPLCEDAKG
;
A
#
# COMPACT_ATOMS: atom_id res chain seq x y z
N MET A 1 66.72 -7.05 32.82
CA MET A 1 66.02 -7.52 34.04
C MET A 1 64.75 -6.70 34.17
N THR A 2 63.52 -7.20 34.15
CA THR A 2 62.98 -8.55 34.02
C THR A 2 61.51 -8.35 33.62
N ILE A 3 61.05 -8.96 32.53
CA ILE A 3 59.66 -8.93 32.07
C ILE A 3 58.89 -9.99 32.87
N HIS A 4 57.76 -9.64 33.50
CA HIS A 4 56.78 -10.62 33.99
C HIS A 4 55.34 -10.27 33.60
N LYS A 5 54.81 -11.18 32.77
CA LYS A 5 53.45 -11.45 32.33
C LYS A 5 52.35 -11.15 33.37
N ARG A 6 51.17 -10.72 32.87
CA ARG A 6 49.91 -11.48 33.05
C ARG A 6 48.80 -11.01 32.11
N SER A 7 48.39 -11.91 31.24
CA SER A 7 47.20 -11.85 30.39
C SER A 7 45.93 -11.93 31.22
N ILE A 8 44.97 -11.06 30.92
CA ILE A 8 43.53 -11.21 31.16
C ILE A 8 42.88 -10.80 29.83
N ALA A 9 42.70 -11.70 28.85
CA ALA A 9 41.48 -12.49 28.68
C ALA A 9 40.22 -11.63 28.86
N ALA A 10 39.83 -10.88 27.82
CA ALA A 10 38.79 -11.30 26.87
C ALA A 10 37.38 -11.34 27.50
N LEU A 11 36.56 -10.30 27.28
CA LEU A 11 35.10 -10.36 27.02
C LEU A 11 34.51 -8.93 26.94
N ALA A 12 34.69 -8.23 25.82
CA ALA A 12 33.97 -6.96 25.60
C ALA A 12 33.88 -6.67 24.09
N GLY A 13 33.07 -7.44 23.39
CA GLY A 13 32.83 -7.18 21.98
C GLY A 13 31.88 -8.22 21.42
N LEU A 14 30.63 -7.80 21.18
CA LEU A 14 29.60 -8.36 20.29
C LEU A 14 28.20 -8.28 20.94
N LEU A 15 27.71 -7.05 21.12
CA LEU A 15 26.28 -6.76 21.28
C LEU A 15 25.94 -5.56 20.39
N ALA A 16 26.08 -5.75 19.09
CA ALA A 16 25.58 -4.82 18.08
C ALA A 16 25.08 -5.63 16.88
N LEU A 17 23.95 -6.33 17.05
CA LEU A 17 23.21 -6.87 15.92
C LEU A 17 21.73 -6.51 16.02
N SER A 18 21.36 -5.65 15.07
CA SER A 18 20.10 -5.64 14.32
C SER A 18 18.78 -5.48 15.08
N ALA A 19 18.44 -4.22 15.38
CA ALA A 19 17.05 -3.78 15.32
C ALA A 19 16.75 -3.26 13.90
N CYS A 20 16.71 -4.14 12.91
CA CYS A 20 16.04 -3.82 11.66
C CYS A 20 14.54 -4.01 11.91
N GLY A 21 13.82 -2.89 12.02
CA GLY A 21 12.38 -2.88 12.21
C GLY A 21 11.66 -3.79 11.22
N SER A 22 10.67 -4.50 11.74
CA SER A 22 9.77 -5.47 11.12
C SER A 22 9.34 -5.11 9.68
N LEU A 23 10.11 -5.56 8.70
CA LEU A 23 9.62 -5.79 7.35
C LEU A 23 9.59 -7.31 7.16
N ASN A 24 8.41 -7.88 6.92
CA ASN A 24 8.26 -9.32 6.70
C ASN A 24 9.11 -9.74 5.48
N PRO A 25 10.12 -10.63 5.62
CA PRO A 25 10.96 -11.06 4.50
C PRO A 25 10.17 -11.64 3.32
N MET A 26 8.99 -12.23 3.58
CA MET A 26 8.08 -12.69 2.53
C MET A 26 7.42 -11.54 1.76
N ALA A 27 7.16 -10.39 2.40
CA ALA A 27 6.61 -9.22 1.71
C ALA A 27 7.66 -8.60 0.77
N LEU A 28 8.93 -8.56 1.17
CA LEU A 28 10.02 -8.06 0.33
C LEU A 28 10.27 -8.95 -0.88
N THR A 29 10.25 -10.28 -0.72
CA THR A 29 10.42 -11.21 -1.84
C THR A 29 9.23 -11.20 -2.80
N LYS A 30 7.99 -11.10 -2.28
CA LYS A 30 6.81 -10.88 -3.13
C LYS A 30 6.92 -9.55 -3.89
N LEU A 31 7.23 -8.44 -3.22
CA LEU A 31 7.40 -7.14 -3.87
C LEU A 31 8.55 -7.12 -4.91
N ALA A 32 9.63 -7.87 -4.68
CA ALA A 32 10.74 -7.98 -5.63
C ALA A 32 10.40 -8.86 -6.84
N GLY A 33 9.54 -9.87 -6.68
CA GLY A 33 9.05 -10.72 -7.77
C GLY A 33 7.85 -10.14 -8.52
N LEU A 34 7.10 -9.24 -7.88
CA LEU A 34 6.02 -8.51 -8.52
C LEU A 34 6.62 -7.49 -9.49
N SER A 35 6.28 -7.64 -10.76
CA SER A 35 6.49 -6.57 -11.72
C SER A 35 5.15 -5.87 -11.95
N PRO A 36 4.90 -4.69 -11.36
CA PRO A 36 3.67 -3.92 -11.57
C PRO A 36 3.35 -3.63 -13.04
N LEU A 37 4.35 -3.78 -13.92
CA LEU A 37 4.22 -3.66 -15.36
C LEU A 37 3.58 -4.87 -16.02
N GLU A 38 3.58 -6.04 -15.39
CA GLU A 38 3.06 -7.29 -15.97
C GLU A 38 1.66 -7.65 -15.43
N ILE A 39 1.15 -6.86 -14.48
CA ILE A 39 -0.17 -7.09 -13.89
C ILE A 39 -1.24 -6.51 -14.81
N ALA A 40 -2.21 -7.31 -15.23
CA ALA A 40 -3.35 -6.79 -15.99
C ALA A 40 -4.18 -5.82 -15.12
N PRO A 41 -4.62 -4.66 -15.63
CA PRO A 41 -5.36 -3.66 -14.84
C PRO A 41 -6.56 -4.20 -14.06
N GLU A 42 -7.30 -5.15 -14.62
CA GLU A 42 -8.45 -5.81 -14.00
C GLU A 42 -8.09 -6.77 -12.86
N GLN A 43 -6.84 -7.23 -12.79
CA GLN A 43 -6.34 -8.11 -11.73
C GLN A 43 -5.84 -7.32 -10.52
N ILE A 44 -5.55 -6.02 -10.69
CA ILE A 44 -5.17 -5.14 -9.59
C ILE A 44 -6.36 -5.00 -8.64
N SER A 45 -6.16 -5.45 -7.41
CA SER A 45 -7.14 -5.27 -6.36
C SER A 45 -6.47 -4.88 -5.05
N VAL A 46 -7.08 -3.91 -4.38
CA VAL A 46 -6.68 -3.41 -3.09
C VAL A 46 -7.73 -3.81 -2.07
N ALA A 47 -7.32 -4.28 -0.91
CA ALA A 47 -8.20 -4.44 0.23
C ALA A 47 -7.75 -3.45 1.31
N ALA A 48 -8.69 -2.67 1.84
CA ALA A 48 -8.45 -1.77 2.93
C ALA A 48 -9.14 -2.30 4.19
N VAL A 49 -8.37 -2.51 5.26
CA VAL A 49 -8.93 -2.74 6.59
C VAL A 49 -9.11 -1.36 7.23
N MET A 50 -10.36 -0.99 7.48
CA MET A 50 -10.75 0.31 7.99
C MET A 50 -11.48 0.16 9.33
N PRO A 51 -11.34 1.10 10.28
CA PRO A 51 -12.14 1.13 11.49
C PRO A 51 -13.63 1.30 11.15
N ILE A 52 -14.52 0.62 11.88
CA ILE A 52 -15.99 0.68 11.68
C ILE A 52 -16.59 2.11 11.64
N PRO A 53 -16.12 3.13 12.36
CA PRO A 53 -16.72 4.47 12.19
C PRO A 53 -16.35 5.15 10.87
N LEU A 54 -15.46 4.57 10.05
CA LEU A 54 -15.00 5.11 8.79
C LEU A 54 -15.32 4.18 7.62
N ARG A 55 -15.69 4.76 6.47
CA ARG A 55 -15.83 4.03 5.20
C ARG A 55 -15.08 4.74 4.09
N LEU A 56 -14.68 3.94 3.13
CA LEU A 56 -14.20 4.43 1.84
C LEU A 56 -15.37 4.44 0.85
N ARG A 57 -15.40 5.44 -0.02
CA ARG A 57 -16.27 5.52 -1.19
C ARG A 57 -15.43 5.33 -2.44
N THR A 58 -16.10 5.09 -3.57
CA THR A 58 -15.42 5.12 -4.87
C THR A 58 -14.68 6.45 -5.04
N GLY A 59 -13.40 6.35 -5.38
CA GLY A 59 -12.47 7.47 -5.50
C GLY A 59 -11.69 7.86 -4.25
N ASP A 60 -12.05 7.34 -3.06
CA ASP A 60 -11.31 7.62 -1.82
C ASP A 60 -9.98 6.83 -1.74
N VAL A 61 -9.81 5.79 -2.56
CA VAL A 61 -8.54 5.07 -2.75
C VAL A 61 -7.98 5.41 -4.12
N VAL A 62 -6.70 5.79 -4.20
CA VAL A 62 -6.04 6.18 -5.44
C VAL A 62 -4.84 5.29 -5.69
N LEU A 63 -4.81 4.68 -6.88
CA LEU A 63 -3.61 4.07 -7.44
C LEU A 63 -2.83 5.14 -8.19
N HIS A 64 -1.57 5.35 -7.82
CA HIS A 64 -0.68 6.28 -8.49
C HIS A 64 0.42 5.48 -9.20
N PHE A 65 0.48 5.61 -10.54
CA PHE A 65 1.48 4.97 -11.38
C PHE A 65 2.32 6.06 -12.05
N VAL A 66 3.58 6.16 -11.67
CA VAL A 66 4.49 7.21 -12.14
C VAL A 66 5.75 6.59 -12.71
N MET A 67 6.25 7.19 -13.79
CA MET A 67 7.56 6.88 -14.34
C MET A 67 8.18 8.15 -14.92
N ASP A 68 9.33 8.52 -14.38
CA ASP A 68 10.22 9.47 -15.02
C ASP A 68 11.10 8.71 -16.03
N ALA A 69 11.01 9.09 -17.29
CA ALA A 69 11.79 8.54 -18.38
C ALA A 69 11.92 9.57 -19.50
N PRO A 70 13.06 9.58 -20.23
CA PRO A 70 13.24 10.46 -21.38
C PRO A 70 12.22 10.21 -22.49
N ALA A 71 11.98 11.24 -23.30
CA ALA A 71 11.21 11.11 -24.53
C ALA A 71 11.79 9.99 -25.42
N PRO A 72 10.96 9.22 -26.14
CA PRO A 72 9.50 9.37 -26.26
C PRO A 72 8.68 8.64 -25.18
N TYR A 73 9.31 8.07 -24.14
CA TYR A 73 8.64 7.11 -23.26
C TYR A 73 7.96 7.71 -22.02
N GLY A 74 8.34 8.92 -21.61
CA GLY A 74 7.81 9.61 -20.43
C GLY A 74 7.75 11.14 -20.58
N PRO A 75 7.34 11.85 -19.52
CA PRO A 75 6.94 11.32 -18.22
C PRO A 75 5.58 10.60 -18.24
N ILE A 76 5.36 9.69 -17.29
CA ILE A 76 4.07 9.06 -16.98
C ILE A 76 3.68 9.49 -15.58
N ASP A 77 2.47 10.01 -15.40
CA ASP A 77 1.88 10.35 -14.10
C ASP A 77 0.38 10.05 -14.14
N GLU A 78 0.01 8.82 -13.79
CA GLU A 78 -1.36 8.34 -13.79
C GLU A 78 -1.91 8.23 -12.37
N LYS A 79 -2.93 9.05 -12.07
CA LYS A 79 -3.71 8.95 -10.83
C LYS A 79 -5.06 8.36 -11.17
N LEU A 80 -5.34 7.19 -10.61
CA LEU A 80 -6.48 6.36 -10.94
C LEU A 80 -7.32 6.18 -9.67
N PRO A 81 -8.43 6.92 -9.53
CA PRO A 81 -9.37 6.67 -8.44
C PRO A 81 -9.93 5.25 -8.58
N LEU A 82 -9.89 4.48 -7.50
CA LEU A 82 -10.37 3.11 -7.48
C LEU A 82 -11.86 3.05 -7.12
N GLU A 83 -12.54 2.08 -7.70
CA GLU A 83 -13.94 1.78 -7.44
C GLU A 83 -14.05 0.82 -6.26
N ILE A 84 -14.88 1.16 -5.28
CA ILE A 84 -15.21 0.25 -4.17
C ILE A 84 -16.21 -0.78 -4.69
N VAL A 85 -15.85 -2.05 -4.62
CA VAL A 85 -16.71 -3.16 -5.04
C VAL A 85 -17.36 -3.82 -3.84
N ALA A 86 -18.64 -4.19 -3.97
CA ALA A 86 -19.36 -4.87 -2.90
C ALA A 86 -18.79 -6.28 -2.67
N GLY A 87 -18.56 -6.62 -1.40
CA GLY A 87 -18.14 -7.95 -0.96
C GLY A 87 -16.87 -7.93 -0.12
N ASP A 88 -16.87 -8.72 0.96
CA ASP A 88 -15.78 -8.80 1.94
C ASP A 88 -14.70 -9.82 1.56
N ASN A 89 -14.74 -10.37 0.34
CA ASN A 89 -13.83 -11.43 -0.09
C ASN A 89 -12.44 -10.84 -0.41
N ALA A 90 -11.61 -10.73 0.63
CA ALA A 90 -10.18 -10.47 0.53
C ALA A 90 -9.39 -11.65 1.15
N PRO A 91 -9.09 -12.71 0.38
CA PRO A 91 -8.40 -13.90 0.91
C PRO A 91 -7.07 -13.56 1.57
N GLY A 92 -6.87 -14.06 2.79
CA GLY A 92 -5.67 -13.79 3.59
C GLY A 92 -5.68 -12.46 4.35
N VAL A 93 -6.74 -11.66 4.23
CA VAL A 93 -6.94 -10.45 5.05
C VAL A 93 -7.85 -10.79 6.22
N SER A 94 -7.44 -10.41 7.43
CA SER A 94 -8.23 -10.55 8.65
C SER A 94 -8.61 -9.16 9.15
N ALA A 95 -9.85 -9.02 9.62
CA ALA A 95 -10.34 -7.83 10.29
C ALA A 95 -11.19 -8.25 11.48
N SER A 96 -11.10 -7.53 12.58
CA SER A 96 -11.98 -7.74 13.72
C SER A 96 -13.41 -7.29 13.37
N PRO A 97 -14.41 -8.18 13.34
CA PRO A 97 -15.77 -7.81 12.93
C PRO A 97 -16.44 -6.78 13.85
N SER A 98 -15.90 -6.59 15.06
CA SER A 98 -16.42 -5.64 16.05
C SER A 98 -15.79 -4.24 15.98
N PHE A 99 -14.66 -4.09 15.27
CA PHE A 99 -13.91 -2.83 15.26
C PHE A 99 -13.46 -2.40 13.87
N GLU A 100 -13.39 -3.32 12.94
CA GLU A 100 -12.82 -3.15 11.62
C GLU A 100 -13.76 -3.70 10.55
N ARG A 101 -13.54 -3.24 9.32
CA ARG A 101 -14.21 -3.74 8.13
C ARG A 101 -13.21 -3.83 7.00
N ILE A 102 -13.43 -4.79 6.12
CA ILE A 102 -12.69 -4.92 4.88
C ILE A 102 -13.48 -4.20 3.79
N GLN A 103 -12.81 -3.36 3.01
CA GLN A 103 -13.38 -2.80 1.79
C GLN A 103 -12.44 -3.07 0.62
N VAL A 104 -12.97 -3.68 -0.44
CA VAL A 104 -12.19 -3.99 -1.63
C VAL A 104 -12.35 -2.88 -2.67
N ALA A 105 -11.23 -2.41 -3.21
CA ALA A 105 -11.16 -1.45 -4.29
C ALA A 105 -10.49 -2.07 -5.54
N ARG A 106 -10.92 -1.65 -6.73
CA ARG A 106 -10.39 -2.13 -8.02
C ARG A 106 -10.25 -0.98 -9.01
N VAL A 107 -9.45 -1.19 -10.05
CA VAL A 107 -9.37 -0.25 -11.18
C VAL A 107 -10.72 -0.24 -11.90
N ALA A 108 -11.36 0.93 -11.92
CA ALA A 108 -12.63 1.14 -12.60
C ALA A 108 -12.53 0.75 -14.08
N ALA A 109 -13.60 0.17 -14.63
CA ALA A 109 -13.60 -0.32 -16.02
C ALA A 109 -13.18 0.76 -17.03
N ALA A 110 -13.62 2.01 -16.82
CA ALA A 110 -13.29 3.17 -17.65
C ALA A 110 -11.79 3.54 -17.64
N ASP A 111 -11.07 3.18 -16.58
CA ASP A 111 -9.67 3.55 -16.36
C ASP A 111 -8.66 2.46 -16.78
N ARG A 112 -9.13 1.23 -17.03
CA ARG A 112 -8.25 0.09 -17.35
C ARG A 112 -7.41 0.32 -18.60
N ALA A 113 -8.01 0.87 -19.66
CA ALA A 113 -7.30 1.16 -20.90
C ALA A 113 -6.20 2.22 -20.69
N ARG A 114 -6.46 3.22 -19.84
CA ARG A 114 -5.48 4.26 -19.50
C ARG A 114 -4.28 3.65 -18.75
N LEU A 115 -4.55 2.82 -17.74
CA LEU A 115 -3.48 2.13 -17.01
C LEU A 115 -2.69 1.17 -17.92
N ALA A 116 -3.36 0.38 -18.77
CA ALA A 116 -2.69 -0.52 -19.70
C ALA A 116 -1.74 0.22 -20.65
N ALA A 117 -2.15 1.39 -21.15
CA ALA A 117 -1.33 2.23 -22.01
C ALA A 117 -0.11 2.79 -21.27
N ALA A 118 -0.27 3.23 -20.02
CA ALA A 118 0.83 3.69 -19.18
C ALA A 118 1.84 2.55 -18.90
N GLN A 119 1.35 1.36 -18.53
CA GLN A 119 2.21 0.19 -18.35
C GLN A 119 2.93 -0.20 -19.65
N ALA A 120 2.26 -0.11 -20.81
CA ALA A 120 2.88 -0.39 -22.11
C ALA A 120 4.05 0.55 -22.42
N LYS A 121 3.90 1.87 -22.17
CA LYS A 121 4.98 2.85 -22.31
C LYS A 121 6.15 2.53 -21.36
N ALA A 122 5.85 2.18 -20.12
CA ALA A 122 6.86 1.78 -19.14
C ALA A 122 7.59 0.48 -19.51
N ARG A 123 6.88 -0.52 -20.03
CA ARG A 123 7.48 -1.75 -20.59
C ARG A 123 8.38 -1.43 -21.77
N ALA A 124 7.94 -0.56 -22.68
CA ALA A 124 8.73 -0.14 -23.83
C ALA A 124 10.04 0.55 -23.40
N PHE A 125 10.00 1.44 -22.39
CA PHE A 125 11.21 2.02 -21.83
C PHE A 125 12.13 0.95 -21.21
N LYS A 126 11.58 0.06 -20.36
CA LYS A 126 12.34 -1.03 -19.72
C LYS A 126 13.03 -1.93 -20.75
N ALA A 127 12.39 -2.20 -21.89
CA ALA A 127 12.95 -3.01 -22.97
C ALA A 127 14.18 -2.37 -23.64
N THR A 128 14.39 -1.06 -23.52
CA THR A 128 15.61 -0.40 -24.02
C THR A 128 16.87 -0.76 -23.21
N GLY A 129 16.72 -1.36 -22.02
CA GLY A 129 17.83 -1.67 -21.12
C GLY A 129 18.45 -0.47 -20.40
N ARG A 130 18.00 0.75 -20.74
CA ARG A 130 18.44 1.98 -20.09
C ARG A 130 18.11 2.00 -18.60
N LYS A 131 18.93 2.70 -17.81
CA LYS A 131 18.86 2.76 -16.34
C LYS A 131 18.50 4.14 -15.80
N ASP A 132 18.33 5.12 -16.68
CA ASP A 132 18.03 6.50 -16.33
C ASP A 132 16.54 6.79 -16.13
N GLY A 133 15.69 5.76 -16.17
CA GLY A 133 14.28 5.88 -15.79
C GLY A 133 14.01 5.33 -14.40
N LYS A 134 13.09 5.99 -13.69
CA LYS A 134 12.64 5.61 -12.35
C LYS A 134 11.13 5.60 -12.34
N GLY A 135 10.53 4.55 -11.80
CA GLY A 135 9.09 4.46 -11.66
C GLY A 135 8.66 3.92 -10.33
N SER A 136 7.43 4.20 -9.96
CA SER A 136 6.78 3.63 -8.79
C SER A 136 5.29 3.41 -9.04
N ILE A 137 4.76 2.43 -8.32
CA ILE A 137 3.32 2.26 -8.14
C ILE A 137 3.05 2.42 -6.65
N SER A 138 2.04 3.18 -6.30
CA SER A 138 1.60 3.34 -4.91
C SER A 138 0.09 3.34 -4.82
N VAL A 139 -0.40 3.00 -3.64
CA VAL A 139 -1.82 3.02 -3.31
C VAL A 139 -1.97 3.88 -2.06
N THR A 140 -2.84 4.88 -2.14
CA THR A 140 -3.07 5.83 -1.05
C THR A 140 -4.56 5.93 -0.76
N ILE A 141 -4.90 5.99 0.53
CA ILE A 141 -6.22 6.42 0.98
C ILE A 141 -6.20 7.96 0.99
N ALA A 142 -6.89 8.57 0.02
CA ALA A 142 -6.95 10.02 -0.18
C ALA A 142 -8.21 10.65 0.43
N GLY A 143 -9.19 9.84 0.83
CA GLY A 143 -10.44 10.30 1.39
C GLY A 143 -11.12 9.26 2.27
N GLY A 144 -12.37 9.53 2.60
CA GLY A 144 -13.21 8.69 3.41
C GLY A 144 -14.39 9.48 3.95
N CYS A 145 -15.35 8.76 4.54
CA CYS A 145 -16.50 9.33 5.19
C CYS A 145 -16.74 8.66 6.55
N ARG A 146 -17.50 9.33 7.42
CA ARG A 146 -17.91 8.81 8.71
C ARG A 146 -19.23 8.06 8.59
N ASP A 147 -19.21 6.83 9.08
CA ASP A 147 -20.36 5.93 9.18
C ASP A 147 -20.84 5.81 10.64
N GLY A 148 -20.38 6.71 11.50
CA GLY A 148 -20.68 6.73 12.93
C GLY A 148 -19.76 7.67 13.70
N ALA A 149 -19.92 7.68 15.02
CA ALA A 149 -19.04 8.42 15.91
C ALA A 149 -17.65 7.79 15.97
N VAL A 150 -16.60 8.60 15.75
CA VAL A 150 -15.21 8.15 15.86
C VAL A 150 -14.82 8.17 17.35
N ASN A 151 -14.93 7.03 18.02
CA ASN A 151 -14.60 6.90 19.44
C ASN A 151 -13.09 7.06 19.70
N PRO A 152 -12.68 7.57 20.88
CA PRO A 152 -11.27 7.61 21.28
C PRO A 152 -10.61 6.22 21.24
N GLY A 153 -9.31 6.16 20.91
CA GLY A 153 -8.56 4.89 20.88
C GLY A 153 -7.55 4.78 19.74
N ALA A 154 -7.15 3.56 19.37
CA ALA A 154 -6.36 3.35 18.14
C ALA A 154 -7.29 3.46 16.91
N LEU A 155 -6.85 4.19 15.88
CA LEU A 155 -7.56 4.32 14.61
C LEU A 155 -6.61 3.91 13.49
N SER A 156 -6.49 2.62 13.26
CA SER A 156 -5.57 2.07 12.26
C SER A 156 -6.29 1.82 10.93
N ALA A 157 -5.66 2.18 9.83
CA ALA A 157 -6.05 1.76 8.49
C ALA A 157 -4.91 0.95 7.88
N GLU A 158 -5.25 -0.14 7.21
CA GLU A 158 -4.27 -1.01 6.59
C GLU A 158 -4.61 -1.22 5.13
N ILE A 159 -3.59 -1.18 4.28
CA ILE A 159 -3.72 -1.36 2.85
C ILE A 159 -3.05 -2.68 2.48
N TYR A 160 -3.79 -3.52 1.80
CA TYR A 160 -3.34 -4.77 1.22
C TYR A 160 -3.53 -4.72 -0.29
N MET A 161 -2.71 -5.45 -1.02
CA MET A 161 -2.81 -5.57 -2.48
C MET A 161 -2.73 -7.03 -2.89
N ARG A 162 -3.36 -7.34 -4.02
CA ARG A 162 -3.06 -8.54 -4.79
C ARG A 162 -2.94 -8.17 -6.26
N SER A 163 -2.16 -8.97 -6.97
CA SER A 163 -1.85 -8.85 -8.40
C SER A 163 -2.47 -9.94 -9.26
N ASN A 164 -3.02 -10.98 -8.63
CA ASN A 164 -3.66 -12.10 -9.31
C ASN A 164 -4.90 -12.53 -8.50
N LEU A 165 -5.94 -13.01 -9.18
CA LEU A 165 -7.20 -13.41 -8.56
C LEU A 165 -7.06 -14.64 -7.66
N ASP A 166 -6.12 -15.54 -7.99
CA ASP A 166 -5.88 -16.80 -7.27
C ASP A 166 -4.88 -16.65 -6.11
N GLU A 167 -4.36 -15.44 -5.88
CA GLU A 167 -3.42 -15.14 -4.81
C GLU A 167 -4.10 -14.53 -3.59
N GLN A 168 -3.50 -14.79 -2.42
CA GLN A 168 -3.81 -14.04 -1.21
C GLN A 168 -3.29 -12.62 -1.31
N TYR A 169 -4.01 -11.70 -0.67
CA TYR A 169 -3.56 -10.33 -0.48
C TYR A 169 -2.29 -10.29 0.39
N PHE A 170 -1.41 -9.34 0.12
CA PHE A 170 -0.25 -9.02 0.94
C PHE A 170 -0.33 -7.58 1.42
N GLN A 171 0.15 -7.34 2.65
CA GLN A 171 0.10 -6.01 3.26
C GLN A 171 1.11 -5.07 2.60
N LEU A 172 0.64 -3.92 2.14
CA LEU A 172 1.47 -2.82 1.63
C LEU A 172 1.87 -1.87 2.76
N SER A 173 0.91 -1.47 3.58
CA SER A 173 1.13 -0.48 4.63
C SER A 173 0.09 -0.60 5.75
N SER A 174 0.44 -0.07 6.90
CA SER A 174 -0.45 0.16 8.04
C SER A 174 -0.18 1.56 8.58
N VAL A 175 -1.23 2.33 8.81
CA VAL A 175 -1.15 3.71 9.27
C VAL A 175 -2.08 3.93 10.46
N ASN A 176 -1.60 4.64 11.47
CA ASN A 176 -2.46 5.17 12.52
C ASN A 176 -3.01 6.53 12.06
N LEU A 177 -4.28 6.56 11.69
CA LEU A 177 -4.96 7.73 11.15
C LEU A 177 -4.92 8.92 12.11
N ARG A 178 -4.94 8.71 13.43
CA ARG A 178 -4.82 9.80 14.42
C ARG A 178 -3.43 10.43 14.49
N LYS A 179 -2.39 9.71 14.05
CA LYS A 179 -1.04 10.28 13.93
C LYS A 179 -0.89 11.12 12.66
N LEU A 180 -1.76 10.92 11.67
CA LEU A 180 -1.69 11.58 10.36
C LEU A 180 -2.70 12.72 10.23
N LEU A 181 -3.86 12.58 10.88
CA LEU A 181 -4.97 13.53 10.83
C LEU A 181 -5.20 14.07 12.24
N PRO A 182 -5.18 15.40 12.43
CA PRO A 182 -5.58 15.98 13.70
C PRO A 182 -7.07 15.70 13.97
N GLU A 183 -7.47 15.68 15.24
CA GLU A 183 -8.84 15.29 15.65
C GLU A 183 -9.94 16.15 14.98
N ASP A 184 -9.67 17.43 14.74
CA ASP A 184 -10.58 18.32 14.01
C ASP A 184 -10.73 17.95 12.53
N ALA A 185 -9.69 17.37 11.90
CA ALA A 185 -9.79 16.86 10.53
C ALA A 185 -10.65 15.58 10.49
N LEU A 186 -10.50 14.68 11.48
CA LEU A 186 -11.34 13.49 11.61
C LEU A 186 -12.82 13.87 11.84
N ALA A 187 -13.08 14.88 12.68
CA ALA A 187 -14.43 15.37 12.93
C ALA A 187 -15.07 16.06 11.70
N ARG A 188 -14.25 16.62 10.81
CA ARG A 188 -14.68 17.28 9.56
C ARG A 188 -14.89 16.33 8.39
N LEU A 189 -14.56 15.04 8.54
CA LEU A 189 -14.90 14.05 7.53
C LEU A 189 -16.41 14.08 7.25
N PRO A 190 -16.83 14.05 5.97
CA PRO A 190 -18.24 14.06 5.62
C PRO A 190 -18.91 12.80 6.21
N LEU A 191 -20.20 12.88 6.51
CA LEU A 191 -20.96 11.67 6.77
C LEU A 191 -21.03 10.85 5.48
N CYS A 192 -21.04 9.52 5.61
CA CYS A 192 -21.33 8.66 4.49
C CYS A 192 -22.78 8.89 4.12
N GLU A 193 -23.02 9.44 2.93
CA GLU A 193 -24.36 9.38 2.35
C GLU A 193 -24.67 7.91 2.11
N ASP A 194 -25.87 7.48 2.50
CA ASP A 194 -26.36 6.17 2.11
C ASP A 194 -26.20 6.07 0.60
N ALA A 195 -25.33 5.16 0.15
CA ALA A 195 -25.18 4.88 -1.25
C ALA A 195 -26.55 4.44 -1.75
N LYS A 196 -27.28 5.35 -2.40
CA LYS A 196 -28.42 4.96 -3.23
C LYS A 196 -27.82 4.05 -4.30
N GLY A 197 -28.15 2.77 -4.17
CA GLY A 197 -27.66 1.68 -5.01
C GLY A 197 -27.99 1.85 -6.48
#